data_AF-A0AAW4RN00-F1
#
_entry.id   AF-A0AAW4RN00-F1
#
_cell.length_a   1.000
_cell.length_b   1.000
_cell.length_c   1.000
_cell.angle_alpha   90.00
_cell.angle_beta   90.00
_cell.angle_gamma   90.00
#
_symmetry.space_group_name_H-M   'P 1'
#
loop_
_entity.id
_entity.type
_entity.pdbx_description
1 polymer ?
#
loop_
_entity_poly.entity_id
_entity_poly.type
_entity_poly.pdbx_seq_one_letter_code
_entity_poly.pdbx_strand_id
1 'polypeptide(L)' 'MSPRSAEMKEARRFALSHNFGLSSRIRDLLDSKRPVLQIFIDENLPLARIQEFIHRKYGPKIPAKALGTYLDANFKAKK' A
#
# COMPACT_ATOMS: atom_id res chain seq x y z
N MET A 1 26.49 12.88 11.70
CA MET A 1 25.80 11.82 10.94
C MET A 1 26.77 11.32 9.88
N SER A 2 26.97 10.00 9.74
CA SER A 2 27.79 9.45 8.66
C SER A 2 27.15 9.76 7.30
N PRO A 3 27.91 10.12 6.25
CA PRO A 3 27.39 10.33 4.90
C PRO A 3 26.53 9.15 4.40
N ARG A 4 26.95 7.92 4.74
CA ARG A 4 26.24 6.68 4.40
C ARG A 4 24.84 6.58 5.03
N SER A 5 24.59 7.22 6.18
CA SER A 5 23.28 7.20 6.81
C SER A 5 22.33 8.28 6.29
N ALA A 6 22.85 9.36 5.69
CA ALA A 6 22.06 10.36 4.99
C ALA A 6 21.54 9.81 3.65
N GLU A 7 22.43 9.22 2.84
CA GLU A 7 22.10 8.60 1.55
C GLU A 7 21.03 7.49 1.71
N MET A 8 21.18 6.61 2.71
CA MET A 8 20.19 5.56 2.97
C MET A 8 18.82 6.10 3.41
N LYS A 9 18.77 7.26 4.07
CA LYS A 9 17.50 7.91 4.43
C LYS A 9 16.84 8.54 3.21
N GLU A 10 17.64 9.18 2.37
CA GLU A 10 17.18 9.79 1.12
C GLU A 10 16.64 8.73 0.16
N ALA A 11 17.39 7.63 -0.04
CA ALA A 11 16.94 6.49 -0.84
C ALA A 11 15.63 5.89 -0.32
N ARG A 12 15.45 5.78 1.00
CA ARG A 12 14.18 5.31 1.60
C ARG A 12 13.03 6.28 1.37
N ARG A 13 13.26 7.59 1.49
CA ARG A 13 12.23 8.60 1.22
C ARG A 13 11.82 8.59 -0.25
N PHE A 14 12.79 8.54 -1.15
CA PHE A 14 12.58 8.43 -2.59
C PHE A 14 11.81 7.16 -2.95
N ALA A 15 12.21 6.01 -2.39
CA ALA A 15 11.48 4.76 -2.60
C ALA A 15 10.03 4.87 -2.10
N LEU A 16 9.77 5.47 -0.92
CA LEU A 16 8.42 5.66 -0.40
C LEU A 16 7.57 6.57 -1.30
N SER A 17 8.13 7.66 -1.83
CA SER A 17 7.40 8.59 -2.70
C SER A 17 7.00 7.95 -4.04
N HIS A 18 7.79 7.00 -4.55
CA HIS A 18 7.47 6.26 -5.78
C HIS A 18 6.62 5.01 -5.56
N ASN A 19 6.48 4.54 -4.31
CA ASN A 19 5.80 3.30 -3.95
C ASN A 19 4.49 3.57 -3.17
N PHE A 20 3.70 4.54 -3.63
CA PHE A 20 2.40 4.88 -3.03
C PHE A 20 2.45 5.36 -1.57
N GLY A 21 3.64 5.67 -1.04
CA GLY A 21 3.85 5.95 0.39
C GLY A 21 3.85 4.71 1.28
N LEU A 22 3.96 3.50 0.70
CA LEU A 22 3.93 2.23 1.42
C LEU A 22 5.35 1.66 1.59
N SER A 23 5.62 1.12 2.79
CA SER A 23 6.84 0.33 3.02
C SER A 23 6.82 -0.95 2.17
N SER A 24 8.01 -1.51 1.88
CA SER A 24 8.13 -2.77 1.14
C SER A 24 7.27 -3.88 1.77
N ARG A 25 7.36 -4.05 3.09
CA ARG A 25 6.55 -5.05 3.82
C ARG A 25 5.04 -4.89 3.59
N ILE A 26 4.53 -3.66 3.57
CA ILE A 26 3.09 -3.44 3.33
C ILE A 26 2.74 -3.72 1.87
N ARG A 27 3.59 -3.33 0.92
CA ARG A 27 3.38 -3.65 -0.50
C ARG A 27 3.39 -5.15 -0.75
N ASP A 28 4.40 -5.86 -0.26
CA ASP A 28 4.51 -7.31 -0.41
C ASP A 28 3.27 -8.02 0.17
N LEU A 29 2.76 -7.52 1.31
CA LEU A 29 1.51 -8.01 1.87
C LEU A 29 0.33 -7.77 0.91
N LEU A 30 0.11 -6.54 0.44
CA LEU A 30 -0.99 -6.24 -0.48
C LEU A 30 -0.89 -7.02 -1.79
N ASP A 31 0.32 -7.11 -2.34
CA ASP A 31 0.63 -7.88 -3.56
C ASP A 31 0.31 -9.37 -3.36
N SER A 32 0.68 -9.95 -2.21
CA SER A 32 0.34 -11.33 -1.86
C SER A 32 -1.15 -11.59 -1.66
N LYS A 33 -1.94 -10.54 -1.45
CA LYS A 33 -3.40 -10.60 -1.23
C LYS A 33 -4.20 -10.00 -2.37
N ARG A 34 -3.60 -9.78 -3.55
CA ARG A 34 -4.30 -9.28 -4.74
C ARG A 34 -5.62 -9.99 -5.03
N PRO A 35 -5.75 -11.34 -4.96
CA PRO A 35 -7.04 -12.00 -5.19
C PRO A 35 -8.12 -11.59 -4.19
N VAL A 36 -7.76 -11.40 -2.92
CA VAL A 36 -8.70 -10.95 -1.88
C VAL A 36 -9.11 -9.49 -2.11
N LEU A 37 -8.14 -8.65 -2.46
CA LEU A 37 -8.41 -7.24 -2.77
C LEU A 37 -9.27 -7.08 -4.01
N GLN A 38 -9.09 -7.93 -5.03
CA GLN A 38 -9.92 -7.95 -6.23
C GLN A 38 -11.39 -8.17 -5.89
N ILE A 39 -11.70 -9.14 -5.02
CA ILE A 39 -13.08 -9.37 -4.54
C ILE A 39 -13.66 -8.10 -3.92
N PHE A 40 -12.88 -7.37 -3.12
CA PHE A 40 -13.36 -6.13 -2.52
C PHE A 40 -13.61 -5.02 -3.54
N ILE A 41 -12.80 -4.95 -4.60
CA ILE A 41 -13.01 -4.00 -5.70
C ILE A 41 -14.26 -4.35 -6.51
N ASP A 42 -14.44 -5.64 -6.83
CA ASP A 42 -15.58 -6.11 -7.63
C ASP A 42 -16.91 -5.89 -6.88
N GLU A 43 -16.91 -6.09 -5.57
CA GLU A 43 -18.04 -5.83 -4.67
C GLU A 43 -18.20 -4.34 -4.31
N ASN A 44 -17.40 -3.44 -4.90
CA ASN A 44 -17.40 -2.00 -4.66
C ASN A 44 -17.32 -1.60 -3.17
N LEU A 45 -16.49 -2.30 -2.39
CA LEU A 45 -16.34 -2.00 -0.97
C LEU A 45 -15.74 -0.60 -0.75
N PRO A 46 -16.24 0.17 0.23
CA PRO A 46 -15.62 1.42 0.63
C PRO A 46 -14.18 1.20 1.10
N LEU A 47 -13.28 2.12 0.74
CA LEU A 47 -11.86 2.08 1.13
C LEU A 47 -11.66 1.88 2.64
N ALA A 48 -12.49 2.51 3.47
CA ALA A 48 -12.45 2.38 4.93
C ALA A 48 -12.71 0.94 5.39
N ARG A 49 -13.59 0.19 4.72
CA ARG A 49 -13.89 -1.22 5.04
C ARG A 49 -12.75 -2.14 4.62
N ILE A 50 -12.14 -1.88 3.47
CA ILE A 50 -10.96 -2.61 3.01
C ILE A 50 -9.79 -2.39 4.00
N GLN A 51 -9.57 -1.14 4.40
CA GLN A 51 -8.57 -0.77 5.39
C GLN A 51 -8.81 -1.46 6.75
N GLU A 52 -10.05 -1.44 7.22
CA GLU A 52 -10.47 -2.11 8.45
C GLU A 52 -10.22 -3.62 8.39
N PHE A 53 -10.59 -4.27 7.27
CA PHE A 53 -10.35 -5.69 7.07
C PHE A 53 -8.86 -6.04 7.09
N ILE A 54 -8.03 -5.30 6.36
CA ILE A 54 -6.57 -5.51 6.31
C ILE A 54 -5.97 -5.37 7.71
N HIS A 55 -6.37 -4.35 8.45
CA HIS A 55 -5.88 -4.14 9.82
C HIS A 55 -6.27 -5.29 10.74
N ARG A 56 -7.55 -5.71 10.73
CA ARG A 56 -8.05 -6.80 11.57
C ARG A 56 -7.45 -8.15 11.22
N LYS A 57 -7.28 -8.46 9.93
CA LYS A 57 -6.87 -9.80 9.46
C LYS A 57 -5.35 -9.96 9.38
N TYR A 58 -4.64 -8.92 8.98
CA TYR A 58 -3.21 -8.99 8.68
C TYR A 58 -2.35 -8.17 9.63
N GLY A 59 -2.94 -7.25 10.40
CA GLY A 59 -2.27 -6.47 11.43
C GLY A 59 -1.90 -5.03 11.06
N PRO A 60 -1.29 -4.71 9.90
CA PRO A 60 -0.75 -3.37 9.68
C PRO A 60 -1.86 -2.35 9.49
N LYS A 61 -1.71 -1.21 10.18
CA LYS A 61 -2.52 -0.01 9.92
C LYS A 61 -1.93 0.73 8.72
N ILE A 62 -2.62 0.66 7.59
CA ILE A 62 -2.20 1.32 6.35
C ILE A 62 -2.89 2.69 6.27
N PRO A 63 -2.20 3.80 5.96
CA PRO A 63 -2.86 5.09 5.74
C PRO A 63 -3.87 5.02 4.58
N ALA A 64 -5.06 5.59 4.77
CA ALA A 64 -6.13 5.51 3.78
C ALA A 64 -5.69 6.06 2.40
N LYS A 65 -5.00 7.21 2.37
CA LYS A 65 -4.46 7.79 1.14
C LYS A 65 -3.53 6.81 0.40
N ALA A 66 -2.60 6.19 1.11
CA ALA A 66 -1.63 5.27 0.53
C ALA A 66 -2.29 3.98 0.01
N LEU A 67 -3.25 3.44 0.77
CA LEU A 67 -4.05 2.29 0.34
C LEU A 67 -4.87 2.62 -0.91
N GLY A 68 -5.53 3.78 -0.93
CA GLY A 68 -6.31 4.24 -2.07
C GLY A 68 -5.45 4.37 -3.33
N THR A 69 -4.29 5.04 -3.23
CA THR A 69 -3.35 5.17 -4.37
C THR A 69 -2.86 3.81 -4.86
N TYR A 70 -2.55 2.88 -3.95
CA TYR A 70 -2.15 1.52 -4.34
C TYR A 70 -3.29 0.79 -5.07
N LEU A 71 -4.52 0.84 -4.56
CA LEU A 71 -5.67 0.17 -5.17
C LEU A 71 -6.00 0.78 -6.55
N ASP A 72 -6.02 2.11 -6.65
CA ASP A 72 -6.22 2.81 -7.92
C ASP A 72 -5.15 2.42 -8.95
N ALA A 73 -3.87 2.37 -8.58
CA ALA A 73 -2.80 2.04 -9.52
C ALA A 73 -2.79 0.58 -9.99
N ASN A 74 -3.25 -0.36 -9.14
CA ASN A 74 -3.13 -1.79 -9.39
C ASN A 74 -4.42 -2.46 -9.88
N PHE A 75 -5.59 -1.84 -9.65
CA PHE A 75 -6.90 -2.45 -9.91
C PHE A 75 -7.82 -1.59 -10.78
N LYS A 76 -7.64 -0.27 -10.88
CA LYS A 76 -8.31 0.47 -11.96
C LYS A 76 -7.63 0.09 -13.26
N ALA A 77 -8.30 -0.78 -14.02
CA ALA A 77 -7.99 -0.96 -15.42
C ALA A 77 -7.96 0.42 -16.09
N LYS A 78 -6.87 0.71 -16.82
CA LYS A 78 -6.89 1.77 -17.84
C LYS A 78 -8.02 1.39 -18.80
N LYS A 79 -9.20 1.98 -18.62
CA LYS A 79 -10.24 2.00 -19.64
C LYS A 79 -9.72 2.75 -20.86
#